data_AF-A0AAN6N102-F1
#
_entry.id   AF-A0AAN6N102-F1
#
_cell.length_a   1.000
_cell.length_b   1.000
_cell.length_c   1.000
_cell.angle_alpha   90.00
_cell.angle_beta   90.00
_cell.angle_gamma   90.00
#
_symmetry.space_group_name_H-M   'P 1'
#
loop_
_entity.id
_entity.type
_entity.pdbx_description
1 polymer ?
#
loop_
_entity_poly.entity_id
_entity_poly.type
_entity_poly.pdbx_seq_one_letter_code
_entity_poly.pdbx_strand_id
1 'polypeptide(L)'
;AVLVLVTIVGATLGGVLGTRARASATGSSATTSGPATASVTVTTGPSATPSPASNSSVRINSAIAVTGWTNSGAYSVRLFYQGGDSQIRLSSYESSTGSWGSQVLPVKAKAGTSLAASSIYEAQYFGFTDTSSGFQLEMFYISEQNTIKELAGRDSTFSEGSLSSLGLSAPSNMKIVTYWPSIVYQNAAGKMEDVLLNNGWHINDLTLAAYSGSSLAEVPFHSTYPDGGNSLFYQGADGKLVQAVGNYTAGWASGNLSIAIPLGTSIGAFAVSNKRKGPNLDTYVLYQAQNGTIEVMWQDDETGWKGPSAPDALQSADNGTSIACLTPMAWEGTTIQQGFVNMSRCYFQGSGKLKEVWFDGTDWNVVGDIPTS
;
A
#
# COMPACT_ATOMS: atom_id res chain seq x y z
N ALA A 1 -41.16 33.38 -7.41
CA ALA A 1 -41.88 32.87 -6.24
C ALA A 1 -43.01 31.97 -6.73
N VAL A 2 -42.90 30.66 -6.52
CA VAL A 2 -43.89 29.73 -5.95
C VAL A 2 -43.13 28.41 -5.74
N LEU A 3 -43.11 27.99 -4.47
CA LEU A 3 -42.50 26.78 -3.93
C LEU A 3 -43.43 25.60 -4.21
N VAL A 4 -42.92 24.45 -4.66
CA VAL A 4 -43.62 23.16 -4.49
C VAL A 4 -42.64 22.15 -3.93
N LEU A 5 -42.81 21.89 -2.64
CA LEU A 5 -42.18 20.87 -1.82
C LEU A 5 -42.93 19.55 -2.05
N VAL A 6 -42.26 18.47 -2.44
CA VAL A 6 -42.80 17.12 -2.28
C VAL A 6 -41.73 16.25 -1.63
N THR A 7 -41.94 16.01 -0.34
CA THR A 7 -41.20 15.09 0.51
C THR A 7 -41.86 13.71 0.39
N ILE A 8 -41.09 12.68 0.05
CA ILE A 8 -41.52 11.29 0.25
C ILE A 8 -40.43 10.57 1.04
N VAL A 9 -40.75 10.26 2.29
CA VAL A 9 -40.03 9.35 3.18
C VAL A 9 -40.64 7.96 2.98
N GLY A 10 -39.82 6.98 2.64
CA GLY A 10 -40.19 5.58 2.58
C GLY A 10 -39.10 4.72 3.20
N ALA A 11 -39.19 4.49 4.50
CA ALA A 11 -38.40 3.51 5.22
C ALA A 11 -38.97 2.11 4.96
N THR A 12 -38.13 1.16 4.57
CA THR A 12 -38.46 -0.27 4.63
C THR A 12 -37.34 -1.03 5.34
N LEU A 13 -37.59 -1.33 6.61
CA LEU A 13 -36.98 -2.43 7.36
C LEU A 13 -37.59 -3.75 6.87
N GLY A 14 -36.76 -4.74 6.58
CA GLY A 14 -37.20 -6.08 6.23
C GLY A 14 -36.11 -7.09 6.53
N GLY A 15 -36.03 -7.53 7.78
CA GLY A 15 -35.23 -8.67 8.18
C GLY A 15 -35.84 -9.99 7.70
N VAL A 16 -34.99 -10.94 7.34
CA VAL A 16 -35.38 -12.35 7.15
C VAL A 16 -34.43 -13.23 7.95
N LEU A 17 -34.92 -13.70 9.10
CA LEU A 17 -34.51 -14.96 9.72
C LEU A 17 -35.43 -16.05 9.17
N GLY A 18 -34.84 -17.17 8.74
CA GLY A 18 -35.61 -18.30 8.23
C GLY A 18 -34.79 -19.59 8.27
N THR A 19 -34.72 -20.20 9.45
CA THR A 19 -34.34 -21.60 9.64
C THR A 19 -35.41 -22.53 9.07
N ARG A 20 -35.00 -23.55 8.30
CA ARG A 20 -35.74 -24.82 8.19
C ARG A 20 -34.76 -25.99 8.14
N ALA A 21 -34.88 -26.83 9.16
CA ALA A 21 -34.38 -28.19 9.18
C ALA A 21 -35.57 -29.16 9.22
N ARG A 22 -35.25 -30.43 8.92
CA ARG A 22 -36.02 -31.70 9.00
C ARG A 22 -36.71 -32.14 7.71
N ALA A 23 -36.79 -33.43 7.39
CA ALA A 23 -36.15 -34.67 7.87
C ALA A 23 -36.67 -35.79 6.94
N SER A 24 -35.94 -36.90 6.80
CA SER A 24 -36.37 -38.28 7.17
C SER A 24 -36.25 -39.19 5.94
N ALA A 25 -36.03 -40.49 6.01
CA ALA A 25 -35.63 -41.46 7.03
C ALA A 25 -35.59 -42.84 6.34
N THR A 26 -34.78 -43.79 6.84
CA THR A 26 -35.06 -45.24 7.05
C THR A 26 -33.71 -45.97 7.22
N GLY A 27 -33.48 -46.89 8.17
CA GLY A 27 -34.29 -47.41 9.27
C GLY A 27 -33.56 -48.56 10.01
N SER A 28 -33.76 -48.62 11.33
CA SER A 28 -33.87 -49.80 12.23
C SER A 28 -32.58 -50.61 12.56
N SER A 29 -32.27 -51.06 13.79
CA SER A 29 -33.09 -51.32 14.99
C SER A 29 -32.27 -51.35 16.31
N ALA A 30 -32.89 -50.85 17.41
CA ALA A 30 -33.04 -51.38 18.79
C ALA A 30 -31.80 -51.88 19.61
N THR A 31 -31.62 -51.66 20.93
CA THR A 31 -32.50 -51.21 22.04
C THR A 31 -31.69 -50.77 23.28
N THR A 32 -32.35 -49.91 24.06
CA THR A 32 -32.09 -49.18 25.31
C THR A 32 -31.66 -49.90 26.61
N SER A 33 -30.92 -49.16 27.46
CA SER A 33 -31.12 -49.07 28.92
C SER A 33 -30.91 -47.62 29.42
N GLY A 34 -31.64 -47.22 30.47
CA GLY A 34 -32.11 -45.84 30.75
C GLY A 34 -31.13 -44.81 31.32
N PRO A 35 -31.58 -43.54 31.47
CA PRO A 35 -30.70 -42.40 31.71
C PRO A 35 -30.52 -42.06 33.19
N ALA A 36 -29.27 -41.81 33.59
CA ALA A 36 -28.92 -41.13 34.83
C ALA A 36 -28.78 -39.62 34.56
N THR A 37 -29.43 -38.84 35.41
CA THR A 37 -29.40 -37.37 35.45
C THR A 37 -27.97 -36.88 35.71
N ALA A 38 -27.39 -36.12 34.79
CA ALA A 38 -26.13 -35.40 35.00
C ALA A 38 -26.30 -33.92 34.64
N SER A 39 -26.11 -33.08 35.66
CA SER A 39 -26.10 -31.64 35.62
C SER A 39 -24.99 -31.14 34.69
N VAL A 40 -25.33 -30.24 33.75
CA VAL A 40 -24.36 -29.59 32.88
C VAL A 40 -23.64 -28.50 33.65
N THR A 41 -22.42 -28.77 34.08
CA THR A 41 -21.48 -27.75 34.56
C THR A 41 -20.89 -27.06 33.34
N VAL A 42 -21.17 -25.76 33.18
CA VAL A 42 -20.52 -24.91 32.17
C VAL A 42 -19.07 -24.68 32.61
N THR A 43 -18.14 -25.40 31.99
CA THR A 43 -16.71 -25.09 32.09
C THR A 43 -16.38 -23.91 31.19
N THR A 44 -16.25 -22.73 31.80
CA THR A 44 -15.60 -21.56 31.19
C THR A 44 -14.12 -21.88 30.99
N GLY A 45 -13.74 -22.31 29.79
CA GLY A 45 -12.34 -22.44 29.40
C GLY A 45 -11.67 -21.06 29.37
N PRO A 46 -10.42 -20.93 29.83
CA PRO A 46 -9.74 -19.65 29.84
C PRO A 46 -9.52 -19.18 28.40
N SER A 47 -9.90 -17.93 28.14
CA SER A 47 -9.56 -17.18 26.94
C SER A 47 -8.04 -17.25 26.74
N ALA A 48 -7.60 -17.82 25.62
CA ALA A 48 -6.18 -17.86 25.27
C ALA A 48 -5.67 -16.43 25.13
N THR A 49 -4.82 -16.01 26.08
CA THR A 49 -4.02 -14.79 25.97
C THR A 49 -3.15 -14.92 24.72
N PRO A 50 -3.09 -13.92 23.82
CA PRO A 50 -2.20 -13.97 22.68
C PRO A 50 -0.77 -14.13 23.19
N SER A 51 -0.06 -15.17 22.73
CA SER A 51 1.38 -15.28 22.97
C SER A 51 2.06 -14.00 22.47
N PRO A 52 3.04 -13.45 23.21
CA PRO A 52 3.81 -12.31 22.73
C PRO A 52 4.45 -12.71 21.40
N ALA A 53 4.13 -11.95 20.35
CA ALA A 53 4.79 -12.07 19.06
C ALA A 53 6.29 -12.02 19.30
N SER A 54 7.06 -12.94 18.70
CA SER A 54 8.52 -12.87 18.81
C SER A 54 8.97 -11.48 18.36
N ASN A 55 9.87 -10.84 19.11
CA ASN A 55 10.28 -9.44 18.89
C ASN A 55 10.77 -9.16 17.45
N SER A 56 11.19 -10.19 16.71
CA SER A 56 11.64 -10.17 15.31
C SER A 56 10.54 -10.28 14.25
N SER A 57 9.32 -10.66 14.62
CA SER A 57 8.23 -10.85 13.64
C SER A 57 7.70 -9.51 13.14
N VAL A 58 7.19 -9.49 11.90
CA VAL A 58 6.50 -8.30 11.37
C VAL A 58 5.30 -7.95 12.26
N ARG A 59 5.10 -6.66 12.55
CA ARG A 59 3.96 -6.19 13.32
C ARG A 59 2.66 -6.50 12.58
N ILE A 60 1.62 -6.93 13.31
CA ILE A 60 0.27 -7.07 12.72
C ILE A 60 -0.15 -5.73 12.12
N ASN A 61 -0.61 -5.76 10.87
CA ASN A 61 -0.99 -4.60 10.07
C ASN A 61 0.11 -3.53 10.04
N SER A 62 1.36 -3.97 9.92
CA SER A 62 2.48 -3.06 9.67
C SER A 62 2.20 -2.25 8.40
N ALA A 63 2.55 -0.97 8.42
CA ALA A 63 2.79 -0.27 7.16
C ALA A 63 3.91 -0.98 6.40
N ILE A 64 3.79 -1.02 5.09
CA ILE A 64 4.80 -1.57 4.19
C ILE A 64 5.10 -0.47 3.19
N ALA A 65 6.37 -0.20 2.94
CA ALA A 65 6.80 0.68 1.87
C ALA A 65 7.89 -0.01 1.07
N VAL A 66 7.90 0.18 -0.24
CA VAL A 66 8.87 -0.47 -1.12
C VAL A 66 9.39 0.52 -2.15
N THR A 67 10.69 0.44 -2.39
CA THR A 67 11.36 1.10 -3.52
C THR A 67 12.37 0.15 -4.15
N GLY A 68 12.89 0.51 -5.30
CA GLY A 68 13.87 -0.29 -6.02
C GLY A 68 14.25 0.34 -7.33
N TRP A 69 15.29 -0.22 -7.94
CA TRP A 69 15.84 0.23 -9.20
C TRP A 69 16.38 -0.95 -10.01
N THR A 70 16.57 -0.72 -11.31
CA THR A 70 17.35 -1.60 -12.17
C THR A 70 18.76 -1.06 -12.34
N ASN A 71 19.72 -1.96 -12.45
CA ASN A 71 21.08 -1.62 -12.86
C ASN A 71 21.67 -2.78 -13.68
N SER A 72 22.04 -2.49 -14.93
CA SER A 72 22.78 -3.43 -15.79
C SER A 72 22.11 -4.81 -15.94
N GLY A 73 20.77 -4.85 -16.02
CA GLY A 73 19.99 -6.08 -16.15
C GLY A 73 19.68 -6.80 -14.83
N ALA A 74 20.30 -6.38 -13.73
CA ALA A 74 19.91 -6.75 -12.37
C ALA A 74 18.89 -5.74 -11.81
N TYR A 75 18.24 -6.11 -10.72
CA TYR A 75 17.36 -5.23 -9.95
C TYR A 75 17.57 -5.40 -8.46
N SER A 76 17.28 -4.31 -7.77
CA SER A 76 17.42 -4.17 -6.33
C SER A 76 16.05 -3.79 -5.74
N VAL A 77 15.67 -4.41 -4.62
CA VAL A 77 14.44 -4.09 -3.87
C VAL A 77 14.80 -3.67 -2.46
N ARG A 78 14.10 -2.67 -1.93
CA ARG A 78 14.20 -2.19 -0.54
C ARG A 78 12.81 -2.14 0.05
N LEU A 79 12.55 -3.05 0.99
CA LEU A 79 11.27 -3.22 1.65
C LEU A 79 11.37 -2.75 3.09
N PHE A 80 10.58 -1.75 3.44
CA PHE A 80 10.50 -1.19 4.78
C PHE A 80 9.23 -1.63 5.48
N TYR A 81 9.36 -2.01 6.76
CA TYR A 81 8.23 -2.42 7.60
C TYR A 81 8.57 -2.20 9.08
N GLN A 82 7.56 -2.30 9.93
CA GLN A 82 7.71 -2.25 11.38
C GLN A 82 7.61 -3.65 11.97
N GLY A 83 8.54 -4.01 12.85
CA GLY A 83 8.46 -5.28 13.61
C GLY A 83 7.57 -5.16 14.85
N GLY A 84 7.31 -6.30 15.50
CA GLY A 84 6.49 -6.39 16.71
C GLY A 84 7.01 -5.55 17.88
N ASP A 85 8.32 -5.29 17.91
CA ASP A 85 8.99 -4.38 18.86
C ASP A 85 8.88 -2.89 18.49
N SER A 86 8.07 -2.56 17.47
CA SER A 86 7.87 -1.21 16.92
C SER A 86 9.10 -0.58 16.25
N GLN A 87 10.20 -1.31 16.07
CA GLN A 87 11.34 -0.81 15.31
C GLN A 87 11.12 -0.94 13.81
N ILE A 88 11.61 0.03 13.04
CA ILE A 88 11.58 -0.03 11.58
C ILE A 88 12.72 -0.90 11.08
N ARG A 89 12.41 -1.76 10.11
CA ARG A 89 13.33 -2.70 9.48
C ARG A 89 13.38 -2.45 8.00
N LEU A 90 14.54 -2.70 7.41
CA LEU A 90 14.77 -2.73 5.98
C LEU A 90 15.18 -4.16 5.60
N SER A 91 14.40 -4.79 4.72
CA SER A 91 14.83 -5.99 4.00
C SER A 91 15.26 -5.59 2.58
N SER A 92 16.49 -5.96 2.22
CA SER A 92 17.13 -5.60 0.95
C SER A 92 17.33 -6.84 0.10
N TYR A 93 16.89 -6.81 -1.16
CA TYR A 93 17.12 -7.88 -2.12
C TYR A 93 17.98 -7.41 -3.27
N GLU A 94 18.90 -8.27 -3.69
CA GLU A 94 19.70 -8.08 -4.91
C GLU A 94 19.51 -9.27 -5.84
N SER A 95 19.05 -9.01 -7.07
CA SER A 95 18.84 -10.10 -8.04
C SER A 95 20.15 -10.74 -8.51
N SER A 96 21.28 -10.05 -8.34
CA SER A 96 22.61 -10.54 -8.68
C SER A 96 23.11 -11.61 -7.71
N THR A 97 22.69 -11.55 -6.44
CA THR A 97 23.01 -12.57 -5.42
C THR A 97 21.84 -13.51 -5.13
N GLY A 98 20.62 -13.12 -5.49
CA GLY A 98 19.40 -13.89 -5.23
C GLY A 98 19.07 -14.02 -3.75
N SER A 99 19.55 -13.09 -2.91
CA SER A 99 19.45 -13.18 -1.45
C SER A 99 18.86 -11.92 -0.83
N TRP A 100 18.11 -12.12 0.26
CA TRP A 100 17.62 -11.06 1.12
C TRP A 100 18.64 -10.80 2.25
N GLY A 101 19.00 -9.53 2.45
CA GLY A 101 19.58 -9.01 3.67
C GLY A 101 18.51 -8.34 4.54
N SER A 102 18.79 -8.15 5.83
CA SER A 102 17.91 -7.41 6.72
C SER A 102 18.69 -6.61 7.75
N GLN A 103 18.11 -5.50 8.19
CA GLN A 103 18.65 -4.66 9.25
C GLN A 103 17.54 -3.88 9.96
N VAL A 104 17.84 -3.47 11.19
CA VAL A 104 17.04 -2.54 11.98
C VAL A 104 17.54 -1.12 11.72
N LEU A 105 16.62 -0.20 11.44
CA LEU A 105 16.95 1.21 11.22
C LEU A 105 16.99 1.99 12.54
N PRO A 106 17.94 2.93 12.72
CA PRO A 106 18.13 3.66 13.97
C PRO A 106 17.15 4.84 14.11
N VAL A 107 15.84 4.59 13.97
CA VAL A 107 14.79 5.62 14.02
C VAL A 107 13.81 5.41 15.17
N LYS A 108 13.26 6.51 15.69
CA LYS A 108 12.19 6.52 16.70
C LYS A 108 10.85 6.75 16.03
N ALA A 109 10.33 5.70 15.42
CA ALA A 109 9.02 5.73 14.78
C ALA A 109 7.91 5.42 15.78
N LYS A 110 6.74 6.02 15.57
CA LYS A 110 5.54 5.67 16.32
C LYS A 110 5.13 4.22 16.04
N ALA A 111 4.60 3.53 17.05
CA ALA A 111 3.96 2.23 16.84
C ALA A 111 2.76 2.36 15.89
N GLY A 112 2.75 1.60 14.80
CA GLY A 112 1.77 1.71 13.72
C GLY A 112 1.97 2.92 12.81
N THR A 113 3.19 3.44 12.73
CA THR A 113 3.53 4.53 11.82
C THR A 113 3.12 4.21 10.38
N SER A 114 2.72 5.24 9.63
CA SER A 114 2.74 5.14 8.16
C SER A 114 4.19 5.07 7.68
N LEU A 115 4.41 4.42 6.54
CA LEU A 115 5.70 4.36 5.87
C LEU A 115 5.49 4.71 4.39
N ALA A 116 6.44 5.45 3.82
CA ALA A 116 6.56 5.65 2.39
C ALA A 116 8.05 5.56 2.03
N ALA A 117 8.38 5.05 0.85
CA ALA A 117 9.76 4.89 0.45
C ALA A 117 9.93 5.20 -1.04
N SER A 118 11.00 5.90 -1.37
CA SER A 118 11.46 6.09 -2.75
C SER A 118 12.97 5.93 -2.83
N SER A 119 13.49 5.97 -4.04
CA SER A 119 14.93 5.99 -4.27
C SER A 119 15.28 7.04 -5.30
N ILE A 120 16.52 7.48 -5.32
CA ILE A 120 16.99 8.51 -6.22
C ILE A 120 18.41 8.17 -6.68
N TYR A 121 18.68 8.33 -7.97
CA TYR A 121 20.04 8.29 -8.47
C TYR A 121 20.70 9.66 -8.30
N GLU A 122 21.51 9.81 -7.25
CA GLU A 122 22.01 11.11 -6.79
C GLU A 122 22.83 11.85 -7.85
N ALA A 123 23.64 11.12 -8.61
CA ALA A 123 24.49 11.69 -9.65
C ALA A 123 23.67 12.46 -10.69
N GLN A 124 22.50 11.93 -11.06
CA GLN A 124 21.67 12.57 -12.06
C GLN A 124 20.81 13.68 -11.48
N TYR A 125 20.22 13.46 -10.31
CA TYR A 125 19.28 14.45 -9.77
C TYR A 125 19.99 15.65 -9.12
N PHE A 126 21.06 15.41 -8.35
CA PHE A 126 21.81 16.47 -7.67
C PHE A 126 23.04 16.94 -8.46
N GLY A 127 23.37 16.27 -9.58
CA GLY A 127 24.56 16.59 -10.37
C GLY A 127 25.88 16.23 -9.67
N PHE A 128 25.85 15.31 -8.70
CA PHE A 128 27.07 14.86 -8.03
C PHE A 128 27.98 14.10 -9.01
N THR A 129 29.25 14.47 -9.05
CA THR A 129 30.26 13.92 -9.98
C THR A 129 31.21 12.92 -9.32
N ASP A 130 31.07 12.68 -8.01
CA ASP A 130 31.94 11.74 -7.32
C ASP A 130 31.58 10.28 -7.67
N THR A 131 32.59 9.41 -7.66
CA THR A 131 32.41 7.97 -7.91
C THR A 131 31.74 7.25 -6.75
N SER A 132 31.52 7.94 -5.63
CA SER A 132 30.73 7.44 -4.52
C SER A 132 29.24 7.68 -4.73
N SER A 133 28.78 8.40 -5.75
CA SER A 133 27.36 8.64 -6.06
C SER A 133 26.65 7.35 -6.51
N GLY A 134 25.39 7.18 -6.11
CA GLY A 134 24.64 5.95 -6.34
C GLY A 134 23.15 6.14 -6.08
N PHE A 135 22.43 5.04 -5.87
CA PHE A 135 21.05 5.10 -5.42
C PHE A 135 20.99 5.41 -3.93
N GLN A 136 20.40 6.56 -3.59
CA GLN A 136 19.99 6.92 -2.24
C GLN A 136 18.55 6.47 -2.02
N LEU A 137 18.26 6.05 -0.80
CA LEU A 137 16.95 5.67 -0.29
C LEU A 137 16.39 6.82 0.51
N GLU A 138 15.09 7.05 0.32
CA GLU A 138 14.33 8.05 1.04
C GLU A 138 13.16 7.34 1.71
N MET A 139 13.17 7.29 3.03
CA MET A 139 12.10 6.69 3.81
C MET A 139 11.41 7.75 4.66
N PHE A 140 10.09 7.85 4.54
CA PHE A 140 9.26 8.77 5.29
C PHE A 140 8.43 8.01 6.32
N TYR A 141 8.35 8.56 7.53
CA TYR A 141 7.63 7.94 8.64
C TYR A 141 7.06 9.00 9.59
N ILE A 142 6.18 8.58 10.50
CA ILE A 142 5.61 9.39 11.57
C ILE A 142 6.39 9.10 12.86
N SER A 143 7.00 10.12 13.43
CA SER A 143 7.73 10.04 14.70
C SER A 143 6.78 9.85 15.89
N GLU A 144 7.35 9.49 17.05
CA GLU A 144 6.62 9.46 18.33
C GLU A 144 5.99 10.83 18.69
N GLN A 145 6.51 11.94 18.13
CA GLN A 145 5.98 13.29 18.32
C GLN A 145 4.88 13.65 17.31
N ASN A 146 4.38 12.68 16.52
CA ASN A 146 3.41 12.90 15.45
C ASN A 146 3.86 13.90 14.39
N THR A 147 5.15 13.88 14.07
CA THR A 147 5.72 14.66 12.95
C THR A 147 6.23 13.76 11.85
N ILE A 148 6.12 14.21 10.60
CA ILE A 148 6.71 13.53 9.45
C ILE A 148 8.23 13.69 9.54
N LYS A 149 8.93 12.57 9.37
CA LYS A 149 10.37 12.47 9.36
C LYS A 149 10.83 11.77 8.09
N GLU A 150 11.98 12.19 7.61
CA GLU A 150 12.72 11.61 6.49
C GLU A 150 13.99 10.97 7.03
N LEU A 151 14.25 9.75 6.59
CA LEU A 151 15.52 9.06 6.74
C LEU A 151 16.10 8.87 5.35
N ALA A 152 17.21 9.56 5.08
CA ALA A 152 17.90 9.54 3.80
C ALA A 152 19.21 8.77 3.96
N GLY A 153 19.58 7.99 2.95
CA GLY A 153 20.90 7.37 2.94
C GLY A 153 21.00 6.17 2.03
N ARG A 154 21.97 5.32 2.30
CA ARG A 154 22.23 4.10 1.52
C ARG A 154 22.25 2.92 2.46
N ASP A 155 21.99 1.74 1.94
CA ASP A 155 21.82 0.48 2.69
C ASP A 155 22.42 0.43 4.09
N SER A 156 23.69 0.72 4.31
CA SER A 156 24.32 0.63 5.64
C SER A 156 24.45 1.95 6.42
N THR A 157 24.16 3.09 5.81
CA THR A 157 24.41 4.43 6.35
C THR A 157 23.21 5.33 6.10
N PHE A 158 22.47 5.65 7.15
CA PHE A 158 21.32 6.54 7.12
C PHE A 158 21.52 7.75 8.03
N SER A 159 20.94 8.87 7.63
CA SER A 159 20.87 10.12 8.40
C SER A 159 19.48 10.74 8.28
N GLU A 160 19.15 11.63 9.22
CA GLU A 160 17.91 12.41 9.13
C GLU A 160 17.96 13.29 7.87
N GLY A 161 16.93 13.17 7.03
CA GLY A 161 16.80 13.93 5.80
C GLY A 161 16.27 15.34 6.02
N SER A 162 16.44 16.19 5.01
CA SER A 162 16.13 17.61 5.04
C SER A 162 14.64 17.94 5.27
N LEU A 163 13.71 17.07 4.84
CA LEU A 163 12.26 17.27 5.05
C LEU A 163 11.90 17.33 6.53
N SER A 164 12.65 16.61 7.36
CA SER A 164 12.42 16.54 8.81
C SER A 164 12.51 17.91 9.52
N SER A 165 13.19 18.88 8.90
CA SER A 165 13.34 20.24 9.41
C SER A 165 12.05 21.07 9.31
N LEU A 166 11.10 20.67 8.46
CA LEU A 166 9.83 21.38 8.28
C LEU A 166 8.87 21.20 9.47
N GLY A 167 9.05 20.15 10.29
CA GLY A 167 8.20 19.90 11.45
C GLY A 167 6.73 19.60 11.10
N LEU A 168 6.47 19.01 9.93
CA LEU A 168 5.12 18.72 9.44
C LEU A 168 4.36 17.84 10.43
N SER A 169 3.23 18.33 10.93
CA SER A 169 2.38 17.59 11.88
C SER A 169 1.48 16.60 11.14
N ALA A 170 1.41 15.36 11.64
CA ALA A 170 0.62 14.29 11.04
C ALA A 170 -0.44 13.78 12.02
N PRO A 171 -1.73 13.67 11.63
CA PRO A 171 -2.71 12.98 12.45
C PRO A 171 -2.38 11.49 12.59
N SER A 172 -2.87 10.85 13.65
CA SER A 172 -2.43 9.50 14.04
C SER A 172 -2.75 8.39 13.05
N ASN A 173 -3.76 8.57 12.20
CA ASN A 173 -4.23 7.62 11.18
C ASN A 173 -3.80 8.03 9.76
N MET A 174 -2.99 9.07 9.62
CA MET A 174 -2.51 9.58 8.34
C MET A 174 -1.70 8.52 7.58
N LYS A 175 -1.79 8.59 6.26
CA LYS A 175 -0.99 7.80 5.32
C LYS A 175 -0.12 8.73 4.49
N ILE A 176 1.09 8.27 4.20
CA ILE A 176 2.10 8.95 3.38
C ILE A 176 2.33 8.05 2.17
N VAL A 177 2.46 8.65 0.99
CA VAL A 177 3.04 7.99 -0.18
C VAL A 177 4.11 8.89 -0.77
N THR A 178 5.02 8.30 -1.54
CA THR A 178 6.04 9.04 -2.26
C THR A 178 6.30 8.40 -3.61
N TYR A 179 6.42 9.24 -4.62
CA TYR A 179 7.19 8.98 -5.80
C TYR A 179 8.12 10.17 -6.00
N TRP A 180 9.42 9.96 -5.82
CA TRP A 180 10.40 11.05 -5.72
C TRP A 180 10.35 12.01 -6.92
N PRO A 181 10.41 13.35 -6.73
CA PRO A 181 10.84 14.07 -5.53
C PRO A 181 9.70 14.62 -4.67
N SER A 182 8.52 14.02 -4.71
CA SER A 182 7.38 14.43 -3.89
C SER A 182 6.98 13.40 -2.85
N ILE A 183 6.43 13.88 -1.74
CA ILE A 183 5.57 13.08 -0.88
C ILE A 183 4.15 13.63 -0.94
N VAL A 184 3.16 12.76 -0.78
CA VAL A 184 1.75 13.13 -0.65
C VAL A 184 1.20 12.58 0.65
N TYR A 185 0.46 13.41 1.38
CA TYR A 185 -0.15 13.02 2.65
C TYR A 185 -1.44 13.80 2.95
N GLN A 186 -2.17 13.35 3.97
CA GLN A 186 -3.32 14.08 4.51
C GLN A 186 -2.93 14.85 5.78
N ASN A 187 -3.04 16.17 5.77
CA ASN A 187 -2.71 17.00 6.93
C ASN A 187 -3.75 16.89 8.07
N ALA A 188 -3.49 17.55 9.20
CA ALA A 188 -4.38 17.52 10.37
C ALA A 188 -5.78 18.13 10.13
N ALA A 189 -5.92 18.98 9.11
CA ALA A 189 -7.21 19.55 8.69
C ALA A 189 -7.97 18.64 7.70
N GLY A 190 -7.42 17.46 7.36
CA GLY A 190 -8.01 16.53 6.41
C GLY A 190 -7.74 16.87 4.94
N LYS A 191 -6.93 17.90 4.66
CA LYS A 191 -6.56 18.27 3.29
C LYS A 191 -5.43 17.40 2.77
N MET A 192 -5.47 17.11 1.48
CA MET A 192 -4.37 16.44 0.77
C MET A 192 -3.30 17.47 0.39
N GLU A 193 -2.05 17.21 0.77
CA GLU A 193 -0.89 18.05 0.48
C GLU A 193 0.18 17.26 -0.24
N ASP A 194 0.83 17.92 -1.19
CA ASP A 194 2.11 17.57 -1.79
C ASP A 194 3.21 18.30 -1.02
N VAL A 195 4.35 17.63 -0.83
CA VAL A 195 5.59 18.30 -0.44
C VAL A 195 6.65 17.93 -1.47
N LEU A 196 7.01 18.90 -2.30
CA LEU A 196 7.91 18.74 -3.44
C LEU A 196 9.29 19.30 -3.12
N LEU A 197 10.34 18.52 -3.39
CA LEU A 197 11.71 19.03 -3.40
C LEU A 197 12.03 19.68 -4.76
N ASN A 198 12.22 21.00 -4.75
CA ASN A 198 12.70 21.79 -5.89
C ASN A 198 13.44 23.03 -5.38
N ASN A 199 14.78 22.95 -5.28
CA ASN A 199 15.61 23.99 -4.64
C ASN A 199 15.17 24.34 -3.19
N GLY A 200 14.64 23.33 -2.48
CA GLY A 200 13.96 23.48 -1.20
C GLY A 200 12.62 22.73 -1.20
N TRP A 201 12.07 22.48 -0.02
CA TRP A 201 10.77 21.84 0.11
C TRP A 201 9.64 22.87 0.00
N HIS A 202 8.68 22.58 -0.86
CA HIS A 202 7.48 23.40 -1.06
C HIS A 202 6.24 22.58 -0.73
N ILE A 203 5.34 23.15 0.06
CA ILE A 203 4.07 22.51 0.44
C ILE A 203 2.97 23.04 -0.47
N ASN A 204 2.27 22.15 -1.16
CA ASN A 204 1.20 22.49 -2.08
C ASN A 204 -0.12 21.84 -1.66
N ASP A 205 -1.20 22.62 -1.55
CA ASP A 205 -2.56 22.09 -1.36
C ASP A 205 -3.04 21.47 -2.67
N LEU A 206 -3.39 20.18 -2.65
CA LEU A 206 -3.85 19.48 -3.85
C LEU A 206 -5.30 19.77 -4.18
N THR A 207 -6.07 20.37 -3.27
CA THR A 207 -7.52 20.60 -3.38
C THR A 207 -8.33 19.32 -3.64
N LEU A 208 -7.78 18.15 -3.28
CA LEU A 208 -8.41 16.85 -3.39
C LEU A 208 -9.17 16.49 -2.10
N ALA A 209 -10.36 15.92 -2.25
CA ALA A 209 -11.20 15.49 -1.14
C ALA A 209 -11.05 13.99 -0.88
N ALA A 210 -10.27 13.63 0.15
CA ALA A 210 -10.02 12.25 0.56
C ALA A 210 -10.82 11.85 1.81
N TYR A 211 -11.16 10.57 1.91
CA TYR A 211 -11.62 9.96 3.16
C TYR A 211 -10.54 10.10 4.24
N SER A 212 -10.93 10.31 5.50
CA SER A 212 -9.97 10.48 6.59
C SER A 212 -9.16 9.21 6.82
N GLY A 213 -7.83 9.31 6.73
CA GLY A 213 -6.93 8.15 6.82
C GLY A 213 -6.99 7.25 5.59
N SER A 214 -7.44 7.76 4.44
CA SER A 214 -7.35 7.08 3.16
C SER A 214 -5.95 6.50 2.93
N SER A 215 -5.87 5.24 2.49
CA SER A 215 -4.63 4.72 1.89
C SER A 215 -4.29 5.52 0.64
N LEU A 216 -3.00 5.62 0.34
CA LEU A 216 -2.48 6.37 -0.80
C LEU A 216 -1.54 5.47 -1.60
N ALA A 217 -1.63 5.51 -2.92
CA ALA A 217 -0.65 4.92 -3.82
C ALA A 217 -0.33 5.92 -4.93
N GLU A 218 0.94 6.10 -5.23
CA GLU A 218 1.42 7.05 -6.23
C GLU A 218 2.34 6.32 -7.20
N VAL A 219 2.10 6.54 -8.49
CA VAL A 219 2.92 6.00 -9.58
C VAL A 219 3.05 7.07 -10.66
N PRO A 220 4.07 7.01 -11.53
CA PRO A 220 4.13 7.88 -12.70
C PRO A 220 2.90 7.67 -13.58
N PHE A 221 2.42 8.76 -14.19
CA PHE A 221 1.32 8.69 -15.17
C PHE A 221 1.85 8.42 -16.59
N HIS A 222 3.11 8.74 -16.85
CA HIS A 222 3.73 8.64 -18.16
C HIS A 222 5.15 8.08 -18.05
N SER A 223 5.67 7.47 -19.12
CA SER A 223 7.00 6.88 -19.07
C SER A 223 8.13 7.90 -19.05
N THR A 224 7.91 9.14 -19.51
CA THR A 224 8.89 10.23 -19.43
C THR A 224 8.70 11.05 -18.16
N TYR A 225 9.74 11.15 -17.36
CA TYR A 225 9.75 11.88 -16.09
C TYR A 225 10.61 13.15 -16.19
N PRO A 226 10.25 14.27 -15.53
CA PRO A 226 9.07 14.50 -14.68
C PRO A 226 7.81 14.97 -15.43
N ASP A 227 7.93 15.30 -16.72
CA ASP A 227 6.92 16.09 -17.44
C ASP A 227 5.55 15.43 -17.52
N GLY A 228 5.47 14.09 -17.48
CA GLY A 228 4.21 13.38 -17.53
C GLY A 228 3.41 13.35 -16.22
N GLY A 229 4.01 13.74 -15.10
CA GLY A 229 3.35 13.75 -13.80
C GLY A 229 3.09 12.38 -13.18
N ASN A 230 2.28 12.39 -12.13
CA ASN A 230 1.95 11.23 -11.31
C ASN A 230 0.44 10.96 -11.34
N SER A 231 0.09 9.69 -11.19
CA SER A 231 -1.24 9.24 -10.78
C SER A 231 -1.24 8.96 -9.28
N LEU A 232 -2.15 9.62 -8.56
CA LEU A 232 -2.44 9.37 -7.16
C LEU A 232 -3.76 8.59 -7.06
N PHE A 233 -3.70 7.45 -6.39
CA PHE A 233 -4.86 6.62 -6.06
C PHE A 233 -5.17 6.71 -4.58
N TYR A 234 -6.42 7.01 -4.27
CA TYR A 234 -6.87 7.20 -2.90
C TYR A 234 -8.37 6.89 -2.80
N GLN A 235 -8.86 6.77 -1.57
CA GLN A 235 -10.28 6.72 -1.28
C GLN A 235 -10.82 8.15 -1.16
N GLY A 236 -11.70 8.53 -2.09
CA GLY A 236 -12.41 9.81 -2.08
C GLY A 236 -13.33 9.94 -0.87
N ALA A 237 -13.73 11.17 -0.56
CA ALA A 237 -14.65 11.45 0.55
C ALA A 237 -16.02 10.75 0.41
N ASP A 238 -16.39 10.31 -0.79
CA ASP A 238 -17.59 9.50 -1.07
C ASP A 238 -17.38 7.98 -0.87
N GLY A 239 -16.20 7.56 -0.39
CA GLY A 239 -15.85 6.17 -0.13
C GLY A 239 -15.36 5.40 -1.36
N LYS A 240 -15.20 6.04 -2.51
CA LYS A 240 -14.76 5.39 -3.75
C LYS A 240 -13.25 5.40 -3.91
N LEU A 241 -12.68 4.36 -4.50
CA LEU A 241 -11.35 4.41 -5.11
C LEU A 241 -11.40 5.39 -6.27
N VAL A 242 -10.56 6.43 -6.20
CA VAL A 242 -10.46 7.46 -7.22
C VAL A 242 -9.01 7.64 -7.66
N GLN A 243 -8.85 8.07 -8.91
CA GLN A 243 -7.57 8.52 -9.46
C GLN A 243 -7.57 10.04 -9.52
N ALA A 244 -6.47 10.66 -9.12
CA ALA A 244 -6.10 12.01 -9.56
C ALA A 244 -4.82 11.92 -10.39
N VAL A 245 -4.70 12.78 -11.40
CA VAL A 245 -3.52 12.89 -12.25
C VAL A 245 -3.02 14.32 -12.18
N GLY A 246 -1.74 14.51 -11.95
CA GLY A 246 -1.19 15.84 -11.83
C GLY A 246 0.33 15.90 -11.80
N ASN A 247 0.83 17.13 -11.89
CA ASN A 247 2.22 17.46 -11.62
C ASN A 247 2.29 18.88 -11.04
N TYR A 248 3.49 19.30 -10.65
CA TYR A 248 3.68 20.60 -10.00
C TYR A 248 3.45 21.81 -10.92
N THR A 249 3.45 21.65 -12.25
CA THR A 249 3.24 22.76 -13.21
C THR A 249 1.79 22.90 -13.64
N ALA A 250 1.09 21.79 -13.86
CA ALA A 250 -0.28 21.74 -14.36
C ALA A 250 -1.32 21.64 -13.24
N GLY A 251 -0.90 21.34 -12.00
CA GLY A 251 -1.81 21.02 -10.90
C GLY A 251 -2.39 19.62 -11.01
N TRP A 252 -3.34 19.31 -10.12
CA TRP A 252 -3.99 17.99 -10.04
C TRP A 252 -5.43 18.05 -10.54
N ALA A 253 -5.80 17.06 -11.35
CA ALA A 253 -7.14 16.89 -11.89
C ALA A 253 -7.68 15.48 -11.60
N SER A 254 -9.00 15.31 -11.66
CA SER A 254 -9.62 13.98 -11.54
C SER A 254 -9.26 13.10 -12.74
N GLY A 255 -8.88 11.86 -12.45
CA GLY A 255 -8.71 10.80 -13.45
C GLY A 255 -10.02 10.06 -13.73
N ASN A 256 -9.92 8.95 -14.48
CA ASN A 256 -11.08 8.21 -14.97
C ASN A 256 -11.54 7.07 -14.04
N LEU A 257 -10.78 6.77 -12.99
CA LEU A 257 -11.14 5.73 -12.01
C LEU A 257 -12.09 6.29 -10.96
N SER A 258 -13.24 5.64 -10.77
CA SER A 258 -14.18 5.92 -9.68
C SER A 258 -15.05 4.70 -9.39
N ILE A 259 -14.68 3.89 -8.39
CA ILE A 259 -15.43 2.69 -8.00
C ILE A 259 -15.60 2.60 -6.48
N ALA A 260 -16.70 2.02 -5.99
CA ALA A 260 -16.86 1.80 -4.56
C ALA A 260 -15.87 0.73 -4.05
N ILE A 261 -15.20 1.01 -2.93
CA ILE A 261 -14.32 0.06 -2.23
C ILE A 261 -14.65 0.09 -0.72
N PRO A 262 -14.24 -0.90 0.08
CA PRO A 262 -14.43 -0.87 1.52
C PRO A 262 -13.79 0.38 2.16
N LEU A 263 -14.45 0.99 3.15
CA LEU A 263 -13.92 2.16 3.85
C LEU A 263 -12.63 1.83 4.61
N GLY A 264 -11.61 2.65 4.43
CA GLY A 264 -10.31 2.49 5.08
C GLY A 264 -9.49 1.29 4.59
N THR A 265 -9.82 0.70 3.44
CA THR A 265 -9.00 -0.36 2.85
C THR A 265 -7.61 0.14 2.49
N SER A 266 -6.64 -0.78 2.49
CA SER A 266 -5.35 -0.56 1.86
C SER A 266 -5.49 -0.43 0.35
N ILE A 267 -4.63 0.41 -0.23
CA ILE A 267 -4.48 0.66 -1.66
C ILE A 267 -2.98 0.58 -1.96
N GLY A 268 -2.60 -0.18 -2.97
CA GLY A 268 -1.26 -0.20 -3.55
C GLY A 268 -1.35 -0.05 -5.07
N ALA A 269 -0.28 0.42 -5.72
CA ALA A 269 -0.27 0.53 -7.16
C ALA A 269 1.14 0.38 -7.72
N PHE A 270 1.25 -0.11 -8.94
CA PHE A 270 2.48 -0.03 -9.71
C PHE A 270 2.19 0.32 -11.17
N ALA A 271 3.20 0.88 -11.84
CA ALA A 271 3.15 1.16 -13.26
C ALA A 271 4.33 0.51 -13.99
N VAL A 272 4.09 0.07 -15.23
CA VAL A 272 5.13 -0.44 -16.13
C VAL A 272 4.98 0.18 -17.50
N SER A 273 6.08 0.30 -18.25
CA SER A 273 5.98 0.80 -19.62
C SER A 273 5.11 -0.12 -20.47
N ASN A 274 4.14 0.48 -21.17
CA ASN A 274 3.29 -0.23 -22.10
C ASN A 274 4.14 -0.78 -23.26
N LYS A 275 4.09 -2.10 -23.45
CA LYS A 275 4.92 -2.80 -24.46
C LYS A 275 4.54 -2.45 -25.91
N ARG A 276 3.35 -1.90 -26.14
CA ARG A 276 2.78 -1.64 -27.48
C ARG A 276 2.73 -0.17 -27.83
N LYS A 277 2.71 0.71 -26.83
CA LYS A 277 2.51 2.14 -26.96
C LYS A 277 3.47 2.89 -26.03
N GLY A 278 4.75 2.99 -26.39
CA GLY A 278 5.58 4.05 -25.79
C GLY A 278 4.98 5.40 -26.23
N PRO A 279 4.74 6.38 -25.34
CA PRO A 279 5.21 6.54 -23.94
C PRO A 279 4.18 6.26 -22.82
N ASN A 280 3.12 5.50 -23.10
CA ASN A 280 2.08 5.21 -22.11
C ASN A 280 2.56 4.15 -21.10
N LEU A 281 1.94 4.16 -19.92
CA LEU A 281 2.16 3.16 -18.87
C LEU A 281 0.94 2.26 -18.72
N ASP A 282 1.19 0.97 -18.49
CA ASP A 282 0.18 0.08 -17.94
C ASP A 282 0.18 0.28 -16.43
N THR A 283 -0.97 0.66 -15.87
CA THR A 283 -1.12 0.95 -14.45
C THR A 283 -2.02 -0.08 -13.78
N TYR A 284 -1.59 -0.58 -12.64
CA TYR A 284 -2.31 -1.58 -11.86
C TYR A 284 -2.53 -1.03 -10.45
N VAL A 285 -3.76 -1.12 -9.96
CA VAL A 285 -4.17 -0.66 -8.64
C VAL A 285 -4.79 -1.83 -7.90
N LEU A 286 -4.33 -2.05 -6.68
CA LEU A 286 -4.74 -3.13 -5.81
C LEU A 286 -5.44 -2.55 -4.59
N TYR A 287 -6.51 -3.20 -4.13
CA TYR A 287 -7.16 -2.88 -2.87
C TYR A 287 -7.66 -4.15 -2.17
N GLN A 288 -7.81 -4.10 -0.85
CA GLN A 288 -8.40 -5.20 -0.10
C GLN A 288 -9.94 -5.12 -0.10
N ALA A 289 -10.58 -6.15 -0.63
CA ALA A 289 -12.04 -6.28 -0.62
C ALA A 289 -12.57 -6.65 0.78
N GLN A 290 -13.89 -6.55 0.95
CA GLN A 290 -14.54 -6.75 2.26
C GLN A 290 -14.36 -8.17 2.84
N ASN A 291 -14.18 -9.16 1.97
CA ASN A 291 -13.89 -10.56 2.33
C ASN A 291 -12.41 -10.80 2.69
N GLY A 292 -11.55 -9.78 2.61
CA GLY A 292 -10.12 -9.87 2.89
C GLY A 292 -9.23 -10.16 1.67
N THR A 293 -9.81 -10.51 0.52
CA THR A 293 -9.02 -10.78 -0.69
C THR A 293 -8.49 -9.48 -1.29
N ILE A 294 -7.27 -9.50 -1.83
CA ILE A 294 -6.76 -8.36 -2.60
C ILE A 294 -7.30 -8.47 -4.04
N GLU A 295 -8.00 -7.43 -4.49
CA GLU A 295 -8.51 -7.28 -5.85
C GLU A 295 -7.63 -6.32 -6.64
N VAL A 296 -7.58 -6.51 -7.97
CA VAL A 296 -6.78 -5.74 -8.92
C VAL A 296 -7.68 -5.09 -9.96
N MET A 297 -7.45 -3.80 -10.18
CA MET A 297 -7.94 -3.00 -11.29
C MET A 297 -6.75 -2.60 -12.16
N TRP A 298 -6.92 -2.48 -13.47
CA TRP A 298 -5.82 -2.09 -14.34
C TRP A 298 -6.26 -1.25 -15.53
N GLN A 299 -5.33 -0.47 -16.05
CA GLN A 299 -5.45 0.28 -17.28
C GLN A 299 -4.19 0.02 -18.11
N ASP A 300 -4.34 -0.74 -19.19
CA ASP A 300 -3.28 -1.18 -20.12
C ASP A 300 -3.57 -0.75 -21.58
N ASP A 301 -4.67 -0.03 -21.79
CA ASP A 301 -5.05 0.58 -23.06
C ASP A 301 -6.01 1.79 -22.88
N GLU A 302 -6.50 2.31 -24.01
CA GLU A 302 -7.39 3.48 -24.07
C GLU A 302 -8.87 3.15 -23.83
N THR A 303 -9.22 1.87 -23.60
CA THR A 303 -10.61 1.47 -23.36
C THR A 303 -11.10 1.76 -21.94
N GLY A 304 -10.20 2.26 -21.10
CA GLY A 304 -10.46 2.65 -19.72
C GLY A 304 -9.97 1.62 -18.71
N TRP A 305 -10.46 1.75 -17.48
CA TRP A 305 -10.12 0.86 -16.37
C TRP A 305 -10.88 -0.48 -16.51
N LYS A 306 -10.16 -1.57 -16.26
CA LYS A 306 -10.63 -2.95 -16.28
C LYS A 306 -10.56 -3.55 -14.87
N GLY A 307 -11.31 -4.64 -14.66
CA GLY A 307 -11.44 -5.31 -13.36
C GLY A 307 -12.75 -4.97 -12.64
N PRO A 308 -12.88 -5.33 -11.35
CA PRO A 308 -11.86 -5.96 -10.52
C PRO A 308 -11.61 -7.44 -10.89
N SER A 309 -10.41 -7.93 -10.60
CA SER A 309 -10.03 -9.35 -10.63
C SER A 309 -9.41 -9.75 -9.30
N ALA A 310 -9.56 -11.00 -8.88
CA ALA A 310 -8.99 -11.54 -7.63
C ALA A 310 -8.07 -12.76 -7.91
N PRO A 311 -6.86 -12.54 -8.46
CA PRO A 311 -5.92 -13.61 -8.75
C PRO A 311 -5.62 -14.49 -7.52
N ASP A 312 -5.43 -15.80 -7.72
CA ASP A 312 -5.17 -16.75 -6.64
C ASP A 312 -3.95 -16.38 -5.78
N ALA A 313 -2.90 -15.81 -6.39
CA ALA A 313 -1.71 -15.33 -5.70
C ALA A 313 -2.00 -14.25 -4.65
N LEU A 314 -3.14 -13.56 -4.76
CA LEU A 314 -3.56 -12.43 -3.93
C LEU A 314 -4.62 -12.79 -2.87
N GLN A 315 -5.07 -14.04 -2.80
CA GLN A 315 -6.17 -14.46 -1.92
C GLN A 315 -5.75 -14.70 -0.46
N SER A 316 -4.45 -14.79 -0.17
CA SER A 316 -3.94 -15.23 1.14
C SER A 316 -3.49 -14.07 2.06
N ALA A 317 -4.11 -12.91 1.89
CA ALA A 317 -3.85 -11.70 2.64
C ALA A 317 -4.54 -11.69 4.02
N ASP A 318 -3.86 -11.13 5.02
CA ASP A 318 -4.44 -10.87 6.33
C ASP A 318 -5.37 -9.65 6.27
N ASN A 319 -6.49 -9.69 7.01
CA ASN A 319 -7.43 -8.57 7.07
C ASN A 319 -6.78 -7.32 7.66
N GLY A 320 -6.85 -6.21 6.91
CA GLY A 320 -6.26 -4.93 7.29
C GLY A 320 -4.77 -4.81 6.93
N THR A 321 -4.21 -5.74 6.14
CA THR A 321 -2.83 -5.62 5.67
C THR A 321 -2.63 -4.36 4.85
N SER A 322 -1.46 -3.74 4.98
CA SER A 322 -0.98 -2.78 3.99
C SER A 322 -0.64 -3.48 2.67
N ILE A 323 -0.71 -2.75 1.57
CA ILE A 323 -0.30 -3.21 0.23
C ILE A 323 0.73 -2.20 -0.26
N ALA A 324 1.93 -2.67 -0.59
CA ALA A 324 2.97 -1.85 -1.21
C ALA A 324 3.38 -2.52 -2.52
N CYS A 325 3.44 -1.76 -3.60
CA CYS A 325 3.84 -2.27 -4.90
C CYS A 325 5.02 -1.47 -5.44
N LEU A 326 5.91 -2.17 -6.11
CA LEU A 326 7.15 -1.64 -6.63
C LEU A 326 6.90 -1.14 -8.05
N THR A 327 7.09 0.17 -8.23
CA THR A 327 7.31 0.77 -9.55
C THR A 327 8.79 1.03 -9.70
N PRO A 328 9.42 0.67 -10.83
CA PRO A 328 10.80 1.06 -11.10
C PRO A 328 10.96 2.57 -10.98
N MET A 329 11.95 3.01 -10.21
CA MET A 329 12.25 4.43 -10.10
C MET A 329 12.65 5.02 -11.46
N ALA A 330 12.13 6.20 -11.77
CA ALA A 330 12.50 7.02 -12.91
C ALA A 330 12.72 8.47 -12.46
N TRP A 331 13.71 9.13 -13.05
CA TRP A 331 14.08 10.52 -12.79
C TRP A 331 14.18 11.33 -14.10
N GLU A 332 14.47 12.63 -13.98
CA GLU A 332 14.53 13.54 -15.13
C GLU A 332 15.46 13.02 -16.23
N GLY A 333 14.92 12.94 -17.45
CA GLY A 333 15.63 12.45 -18.63
C GLY A 333 15.71 10.92 -18.73
N THR A 334 15.05 10.17 -17.84
CA THR A 334 14.93 8.70 -17.95
C THR A 334 13.52 8.28 -18.31
N THR A 335 13.41 7.02 -18.74
CA THR A 335 12.14 6.37 -18.97
C THR A 335 12.02 5.13 -18.11
N ILE A 336 10.80 4.84 -17.64
CA ILE A 336 10.53 3.53 -17.03
C ILE A 336 10.91 2.46 -18.03
N GLN A 337 11.84 1.57 -17.62
CA GLN A 337 12.46 0.62 -18.53
C GLN A 337 11.42 -0.26 -19.23
N GLN A 338 11.41 -0.23 -20.57
CA GLN A 338 10.48 -1.04 -21.36
C GLN A 338 10.69 -2.53 -21.13
N GLY A 339 9.59 -3.26 -20.93
CA GLY A 339 9.60 -4.72 -20.82
C GLY A 339 10.21 -5.28 -19.54
N PHE A 340 10.68 -4.46 -18.61
CA PHE A 340 11.26 -4.93 -17.35
C PHE A 340 10.18 -5.19 -16.29
N VAL A 341 9.42 -6.27 -16.48
CA VAL A 341 8.35 -6.71 -15.57
C VAL A 341 8.87 -7.32 -14.27
N ASN A 342 10.18 -7.57 -14.15
CA ASN A 342 10.77 -8.18 -12.95
C ASN A 342 10.61 -7.34 -11.67
N MET A 343 10.28 -6.06 -11.81
CA MET A 343 9.99 -5.15 -10.70
C MET A 343 8.51 -4.95 -10.42
N SER A 344 7.60 -5.56 -11.19
CA SER A 344 6.15 -5.54 -10.97
C SER A 344 5.77 -6.42 -9.77
N ARG A 345 6.23 -6.04 -8.58
CA ARG A 345 6.14 -6.82 -7.35
C ARG A 345 5.25 -6.11 -6.35
N CYS A 346 4.44 -6.86 -5.63
CA CYS A 346 3.64 -6.34 -4.53
C CYS A 346 3.89 -7.14 -3.25
N TYR A 347 3.75 -6.45 -2.14
CA TYR A 347 4.04 -6.92 -0.80
C TYR A 347 2.86 -6.65 0.12
N PHE A 348 2.50 -7.66 0.89
CA PHE A 348 1.42 -7.61 1.88
C PHE A 348 1.66 -8.66 2.97
N GLN A 349 0.91 -8.60 4.05
CA GLN A 349 0.94 -9.60 5.11
C GLN A 349 -0.05 -10.73 4.80
N GLY A 350 0.37 -11.96 5.02
CA GLY A 350 -0.49 -13.12 4.98
C GLY A 350 -0.02 -14.19 5.96
N SER A 351 -0.94 -14.68 6.79
CA SER A 351 -0.63 -15.61 7.89
C SER A 351 0.46 -15.08 8.83
N GLY A 352 0.46 -13.76 9.09
CA GLY A 352 1.41 -13.09 9.98
C GLY A 352 2.83 -12.91 9.41
N LYS A 353 3.04 -13.17 8.12
CA LYS A 353 4.34 -13.01 7.44
C LYS A 353 4.24 -12.00 6.31
N LEU A 354 5.36 -11.39 5.94
CA LEU A 354 5.45 -10.60 4.72
C LEU A 354 5.51 -11.54 3.50
N LYS A 355 4.60 -11.36 2.57
CA LYS A 355 4.51 -12.11 1.32
C LYS A 355 4.90 -11.23 0.15
N GLU A 356 5.46 -11.86 -0.86
CA GLU A 356 5.78 -11.25 -2.15
C GLU A 356 5.04 -11.97 -3.27
N VAL A 357 4.45 -11.17 -4.14
CA VAL A 357 3.85 -11.60 -5.41
C VAL A 357 4.47 -10.82 -6.56
N TRP A 358 4.46 -11.43 -7.74
CA TRP A 358 5.06 -10.86 -8.95
C TRP A 358 4.10 -11.00 -10.13
N PHE A 359 3.88 -9.88 -10.83
CA PHE A 359 3.17 -9.85 -12.10
C PHE A 359 4.15 -10.02 -13.26
N ASP A 360 4.05 -11.11 -14.01
CA ASP A 360 4.98 -11.44 -15.11
C ASP A 360 4.66 -10.74 -16.44
N GLY A 361 3.64 -9.88 -16.45
CA GLY A 361 3.09 -9.24 -17.64
C GLY A 361 1.84 -9.92 -18.19
N THR A 362 1.48 -11.10 -17.66
CA THR A 362 0.29 -11.86 -18.03
C THR A 362 -0.49 -12.30 -16.80
N ASP A 363 0.21 -12.85 -15.80
CA ASP A 363 -0.41 -13.43 -14.60
C ASP A 363 0.35 -13.06 -13.32
N TRP A 364 -0.32 -13.28 -12.18
CA TRP A 364 0.18 -13.05 -10.83
C TRP A 364 0.71 -14.34 -10.22
N ASN A 365 1.98 -14.31 -9.82
CA ASN A 365 2.69 -15.45 -9.27
C ASN A 365 3.04 -15.20 -7.80
N VAL A 366 2.90 -16.22 -6.95
CA VAL A 366 3.43 -16.19 -5.58
C VAL A 366 4.95 -16.38 -5.66
N VAL A 367 5.71 -15.46 -5.07
CA VAL A 367 7.18 -15.57 -5.00
C VAL A 367 7.57 -16.29 -3.71
N GLY A 368 7.03 -15.85 -2.58
CA GLY A 368 7.30 -16.48 -1.28
C GLY A 368 7.16 -15.53 -0.10
N ASP A 369 7.65 -16.00 1.05
CA ASP A 369 7.72 -15.22 2.27
C ASP A 369 9.05 -14.43 2.33
N ILE A 370 8.98 -13.16 2.69
CA ILE A 370 10.17 -12.33 2.90
C ILE A 370 10.74 -12.60 4.30
N PRO A 371 12.06 -12.85 4.43
CA PRO A 371 12.69 -12.98 5.73
C PRO A 371 12.52 -11.73 6.59
N THR A 372 12.04 -11.93 7.82
CA THR A 372 11.93 -10.90 8.86
C THR A 372 12.85 -11.25 10.01
N SER A 373 13.73 -10.34 10.41
CA SER A 373 14.72 -10.55 11.48
C SER A 373 14.53 -9.63 12.68
#